data_AF-A0A251J2E6-F1
#
_entry.id   AF-A0A251J2E6-F1
#
_cell.length_a   1.000
_cell.length_b   1.000
_cell.length_c   1.000
_cell.angle_alpha   90.00
_cell.angle_beta   90.00
_cell.angle_gamma   90.00
#
_symmetry.space_group_name_H-M   'P 1'
#
loop_
_entity.id
_entity.type
_entity.pdbx_description
1 polymer ?
#
loop_
_entity_poly.entity_id
_entity_poly.type
_entity_poly.pdbx_seq_one_letter_code
_entity_poly.pdbx_strand_id
1 'polypeptide(L)'
;MEKLQSYKSRGFQYQLGDFQLRVGKVVPSHSENLRGIVMEVEYIPISPMEKARQIMEEFVDICKKPSQKRSVPGHFLHMEPNFAEYGLLDYYTPQHTAVQYATVVPQMIATQTRRVQAARN
;
A
#
# COMPACT_ATOMS: atom_id res chain seq x y z
N MET A 1 -8.77 -20.83 -15.48
CA MET A 1 -7.99 -19.79 -14.77
C MET A 1 -6.75 -20.45 -14.20
N GLU A 2 -5.62 -20.38 -14.89
CA GLU A 2 -4.38 -21.03 -14.44
C GLU A 2 -3.43 -19.99 -13.79
N LYS A 3 -2.99 -20.30 -12.56
CA LYS A 3 -1.94 -19.62 -11.77
C LYS A 3 -2.26 -18.24 -11.18
N LEU A 4 -3.28 -18.15 -10.33
CA LEU A 4 -3.31 -17.09 -9.31
C LEU A 4 -2.19 -17.37 -8.27
N GLN A 5 -1.11 -16.59 -8.31
CA GLN A 5 -0.14 -16.58 -7.22
C GLN A 5 -0.83 -16.05 -5.97
N SER A 6 -0.99 -16.89 -4.97
CA SER A 6 -1.49 -16.49 -3.66
C SER A 6 -0.40 -15.74 -2.89
N TYR A 7 -0.82 -14.65 -2.24
CA TYR A 7 0.01 -13.86 -1.34
C TYR A 7 -0.68 -13.84 0.02
N LYS A 8 0.07 -14.11 1.09
CA LYS A 8 -0.42 -13.97 2.47
C LYS A 8 0.30 -12.79 3.10
N SER A 9 -0.42 -11.75 3.51
CA SER A 9 0.13 -10.70 4.36
C SER A 9 0.06 -11.14 5.82
N ARG A 10 1.22 -11.30 6.47
CA ARG A 10 1.30 -11.32 7.94
C ARG A 10 1.76 -9.94 8.37
N GLY A 11 0.96 -9.27 9.20
CA GLY A 11 1.18 -7.87 9.54
C GLY A 11 0.96 -7.54 11.00
N PHE A 12 1.41 -6.35 11.36
CA PHE A 12 1.19 -5.72 12.66
C PHE A 12 0.23 -4.56 12.48
N GLN A 13 -0.60 -4.33 13.50
CA GLN A 13 -1.47 -3.17 13.58
C GLN A 13 -0.97 -2.24 14.68
N TYR A 14 -0.90 -0.95 14.38
CA TYR A 14 -0.50 0.11 15.30
C TYR A 14 -1.58 1.18 15.33
N GLN A 15 -1.80 1.77 16.50
CA GLN A 15 -2.65 2.94 16.66
C GLN A 15 -1.78 4.13 17.05
N LEU A 16 -1.87 5.21 16.29
CA LEU A 16 -1.09 6.44 16.46
C LEU A 16 -2.08 7.62 16.52
N GLY A 17 -2.62 7.87 17.72
CA GLY A 17 -3.70 8.83 17.90
C GLY A 17 -4.92 8.45 17.06
N ASP A 18 -5.30 9.34 16.14
CA ASP A 18 -6.44 9.19 15.24
C ASP A 18 -6.19 8.28 14.03
N PHE A 19 -4.97 7.77 13.88
CA PHE A 19 -4.59 6.90 12.77
C PHE A 19 -4.47 5.44 13.20
N GLN A 20 -5.00 4.56 12.35
CA GLN A 20 -4.74 3.12 12.39
C GLN A 20 -3.80 2.75 11.26
N LEU A 21 -2.67 2.14 11.62
CA LEU A 21 -1.64 1.71 10.68
C LEU A 21 -1.58 0.19 10.65
N ARG A 22 -1.68 -0.41 9.46
CA ARG A 22 -1.44 -1.84 9.28
C ARG A 22 -0.23 -2.02 8.39
N VAL A 23 0.79 -2.71 8.90
CA VAL A 23 2.06 -2.95 8.19
C VAL A 23 2.20 -4.44 7.95
N GLY A 24 2.21 -4.85 6.68
CA GLY A 24 2.31 -6.25 6.27
C GLY A 24 3.58 -6.52 5.48
N LYS A 25 4.25 -7.64 5.76
CA LYS A 25 5.25 -8.19 4.84
C LYS A 25 4.53 -8.93 3.73
N VAL A 26 4.93 -8.69 2.48
CA VAL A 26 4.41 -9.42 1.32
C VAL A 26 5.41 -10.48 0.90
N VAL A 27 4.96 -11.73 1.00
CA VAL A 27 5.75 -12.93 0.72
C VAL A 27 4.91 -13.83 -0.21
N PRO A 28 5.46 -14.30 -1.35
CA PRO A 28 4.75 -15.21 -2.24
C PRO A 28 4.49 -16.55 -1.56
N SER A 29 3.34 -17.20 -1.82
CA SER A 29 3.00 -18.46 -1.16
C SER A 29 3.98 -19.63 -1.40
N HIS A 30 4.86 -19.53 -2.40
CA HIS A 30 5.85 -20.57 -2.72
C HIS A 30 7.30 -20.18 -2.43
N SER A 31 7.57 -19.04 -1.77
CA SER A 31 8.94 -18.63 -1.44
C SER A 31 8.98 -17.74 -0.20
N GLU A 32 9.94 -17.94 0.70
CA GLU A 32 10.11 -17.08 1.89
C GLU A 32 10.75 -15.71 1.59
N ASN A 33 11.06 -15.42 0.33
CA ASN A 33 11.68 -14.17 -0.07
C ASN A 33 10.73 -12.98 0.09
N LEU A 34 11.12 -12.01 0.93
CA LEU A 34 10.41 -10.75 1.11
C LEU A 34 10.34 -9.97 -0.21
N ARG A 35 9.13 -9.66 -0.68
CA ARG A 35 8.92 -8.87 -1.90
C ARG A 35 8.86 -7.38 -1.61
N GLY A 36 8.19 -7.04 -0.53
CA GLY A 36 8.03 -5.66 -0.09
C GLY A 36 7.26 -5.58 1.21
N ILE A 37 7.03 -4.35 1.63
CA ILE A 37 6.25 -4.01 2.82
C ILE A 37 5.06 -3.20 2.31
N VAL A 38 3.84 -3.61 2.70
CA VAL A 38 2.62 -2.81 2.52
C VAL A 38 2.36 -2.07 3.81
N MET A 39 1.98 -0.82 3.68
CA MET A 39 1.55 0.04 4.77
C MET A 39 0.18 0.59 4.40
N GLU A 40 -0.83 0.23 5.16
CA GLU A 40 -2.19 0.75 5.05
C GLU A 40 -2.41 1.76 6.17
N VAL A 41 -2.83 2.95 5.81
CA VAL A 41 -3.11 4.05 6.74
C VAL A 41 -4.60 4.33 6.67
N GLU A 42 -5.25 4.32 7.83
CA GLU A 42 -6.66 4.65 7.97
C GLU A 42 -6.81 5.79 8.99
N TYR A 43 -7.50 6.85 8.60
CA TYR A 43 -7.85 7.95 9.49
C TYR A 43 -9.24 7.69 10.06
N ILE A 44 -9.34 7.49 11.37
CA ILE A 44 -10.55 7.01 12.05
C ILE A 44 -11.64 8.09 12.23
N PRO A 45 -11.30 9.36 12.52
CA PRO A 45 -12.32 10.37 12.80
C PRO A 45 -13.24 10.67 11.61
N ILE A 46 -14.52 10.91 11.93
CA ILE A 46 -15.50 11.39 10.96
C ILE A 46 -15.12 12.82 10.57
N SER A 47 -14.65 12.98 9.33
CA SER A 47 -14.34 14.27 8.74
C SER A 47 -14.75 14.26 7.26
N PRO A 48 -14.97 15.43 6.63
CA PRO A 48 -15.16 15.50 5.19
C PRO A 48 -13.99 14.83 4.46
N MET A 49 -14.27 14.08 3.39
CA MET A 49 -13.26 13.27 2.70
C MET A 49 -12.06 14.11 2.23
N GLU A 50 -12.30 15.33 1.74
CA GLU A 50 -11.23 16.25 1.33
C GLU A 50 -10.26 16.58 2.47
N LYS A 51 -10.80 16.82 3.67
CA LYS A 51 -9.98 17.12 4.86
C LYS A 51 -9.24 15.88 5.34
N ALA A 52 -9.92 14.72 5.35
CA ALA A 52 -9.28 13.45 5.66
C ALA A 52 -8.12 13.16 4.69
N ARG A 53 -8.31 13.44 3.40
CA ARG A 53 -7.31 13.25 2.34
C ARG A 53 -6.07 14.08 2.58
N GLN A 54 -6.23 15.38 2.86
CA GLN A 54 -5.11 16.27 3.20
C GLN A 54 -4.33 15.76 4.43
N ILE A 55 -5.04 15.38 5.49
CA ILE A 55 -4.44 14.85 6.72
C ILE A 55 -3.68 13.54 6.45
N MET A 56 -4.24 12.64 5.64
CA MET A 56 -3.59 11.39 5.25
C MET A 56 -2.36 11.62 4.36
N GLU A 57 -2.42 12.56 3.41
CA GLU A 57 -1.28 12.97 2.58
C GLU A 57 -0.12 13.48 3.44
N GLU A 58 -0.40 14.37 4.41
CA GLU A 58 0.60 14.86 5.36
C GLU A 58 1.22 13.74 6.19
N PHE A 59 0.39 12.80 6.68
CA PHE A 59 0.88 11.64 7.42
C PHE A 59 1.81 10.77 6.57
N VAL A 60 1.41 10.47 5.33
CA VAL A 60 2.22 9.68 4.38
C VAL A 60 3.54 10.38 4.09
N ASP A 61 3.54 11.70 3.94
CA ASP A 61 4.78 12.46 3.71
C ASP A 61 5.70 12.46 4.93
N ILE A 62 5.16 12.47 6.15
CA ILE A 62 5.95 12.24 7.37
C ILE A 62 6.58 10.86 7.34
N CYS A 63 5.84 9.81 6.95
CA CYS A 63 6.36 8.44 6.83
C CYS A 63 7.47 8.29 5.78
N LYS A 64 7.46 9.10 4.71
CA LYS A 64 8.50 9.09 3.66
C LYS A 64 9.82 9.75 4.10
N LYS A 65 9.77 10.75 4.99
CA LYS A 65 10.96 11.55 5.39
C LYS A 65 12.12 10.69 5.91
N PRO A 66 11.93 9.69 6.79
CA PRO A 66 13.02 8.83 7.26
C PRO A 66 13.68 8.02 6.14
N SER A 67 12.89 7.55 5.16
CA SER A 67 13.35 6.75 4.02
C SER A 67 14.17 7.55 3.02
N GLN A 68 13.96 8.87 2.95
CA GLN A 68 14.76 9.77 2.11
C GLN A 68 16.08 10.19 2.78
N LYS A 69 16.09 10.30 4.11
CA LYS A 69 17.25 10.76 4.89
C LYS A 69 18.22 9.65 5.26
N ARG A 70 17.74 8.41 5.41
CA ARG A 70 18.57 7.24 5.69
C ARG A 70 18.68 6.41 4.41
N SER A 71 19.87 5.86 4.16
CA SER A 71 20.20 4.96 3.04
C SER A 71 19.49 3.60 3.14
N VAL A 72 18.20 3.58 3.48
CA VAL A 72 17.40 2.36 3.53
C VAL A 72 17.12 1.93 2.08
N PRO A 73 17.54 0.73 1.66
CA PRO A 73 17.27 0.26 0.32
C PRO A 73 15.77 0.12 0.09
N GLY A 74 15.24 0.83 -0.90
CA GLY A 74 13.82 0.77 -1.26
C GLY A 74 13.29 2.14 -1.68
N HIS A 75 12.12 2.14 -2.33
CA HIS A 75 11.40 3.36 -2.68
C HIS A 75 9.99 3.28 -2.09
N PHE A 76 9.56 4.36 -1.43
CA PHE A 76 8.21 4.45 -0.89
C PHE A 76 7.27 4.90 -2.00
N LEU A 77 6.37 4.03 -2.43
CA LEU A 77 5.37 4.33 -3.45
C LEU A 77 4.04 4.61 -2.75
N HIS A 78 3.56 5.85 -2.89
CA HIS A 78 2.19 6.20 -2.54
C HIS A 78 1.35 6.17 -3.82
N MET A 79 0.31 5.34 -3.86
CA MET A 79 -0.59 5.22 -5.00
C MET A 79 -1.99 5.57 -4.55
N GLU A 80 -2.53 6.65 -5.11
CA GLU A 80 -3.89 7.09 -4.88
C GLU A 80 -4.69 6.87 -6.17
N PRO A 81 -5.66 5.94 -6.20
CA PRO A 81 -6.50 5.74 -7.36
C PRO A 81 -7.42 6.94 -7.57
N ASN A 82 -7.67 7.30 -8.83
CA ASN A 82 -8.73 8.26 -9.15
C ASN A 82 -10.10 7.56 -9.01
N PHE A 83 -10.75 7.69 -7.86
CA PHE A 83 -12.02 7.00 -7.57
C PHE A 83 -13.16 7.38 -8.53
N ALA A 84 -13.13 8.58 -9.10
CA ALA A 84 -14.12 9.03 -10.06
C ALA A 84 -14.11 8.20 -11.37
N GLU A 85 -12.95 7.68 -11.79
CA GLU A 85 -12.84 6.79 -12.95
C GLU A 85 -13.55 5.45 -12.74
N TYR A 86 -13.77 5.07 -11.48
CA TYR A 86 -14.49 3.86 -11.09
C TYR A 86 -15.96 4.15 -10.75
N GLY A 87 -16.44 5.38 -10.98
CA GLY A 87 -17.80 5.80 -10.67
C GLY A 87 -18.10 5.88 -9.17
N LEU A 88 -17.07 5.99 -8.33
CA LEU A 88 -17.21 6.10 -6.89
C LEU A 88 -17.37 7.57 -6.49
N LEU A 89 -18.28 7.79 -5.54
CA LEU A 89 -18.63 9.12 -5.01
C LEU A 89 -17.72 9.50 -3.83
N ASP A 90 -17.73 10.76 -3.43
CA ASP A 90 -16.82 11.33 -2.41
C ASP A 90 -17.09 10.87 -0.96
N TYR A 91 -17.88 9.81 -0.77
CA TYR A 91 -18.04 9.16 0.52
C TYR A 91 -17.33 7.80 0.51
N TYR A 92 -16.50 7.57 1.51
CA TYR A 92 -15.72 6.35 1.58
C TYR A 92 -16.63 5.12 1.74
N THR A 93 -16.34 4.08 0.96
CA THR A 93 -17.05 2.80 0.98
C THR A 93 -16.08 1.63 0.86
N PRO A 94 -16.49 0.38 1.16
CA PRO A 94 -15.64 -0.79 0.94
C PRO A 94 -15.12 -0.93 -0.50
N GLN A 95 -15.83 -0.37 -1.49
CA GLN A 95 -15.38 -0.36 -2.88
C GLN A 95 -14.11 0.49 -3.08
N HIS A 96 -13.96 1.60 -2.35
CA HIS A 96 -12.75 2.42 -2.38
C HIS A 96 -11.52 1.61 -1.93
N THR A 97 -11.66 0.88 -0.82
CA THR A 97 -10.64 -0.07 -0.34
C THR A 97 -10.30 -1.09 -1.43
N ALA A 98 -11.32 -1.70 -2.06
CA ALA A 98 -11.09 -2.70 -3.10
C ALA A 98 -10.30 -2.15 -4.30
N VAL A 99 -10.61 -0.93 -4.76
CA VAL A 99 -9.89 -0.24 -5.83
C VAL A 99 -8.43 0.07 -5.43
N GLN A 100 -8.19 0.48 -4.19
CA GLN A 100 -6.83 0.70 -3.68
C GLN A 100 -6.01 -0.60 -3.72
N TYR A 101 -6.54 -1.71 -3.20
CA TYR A 101 -5.85 -3.01 -3.28
C TYR A 101 -5.63 -3.46 -4.72
N ALA A 102 -6.63 -3.31 -5.59
CA ALA A 102 -6.51 -3.64 -7.01
C ALA A 102 -5.45 -2.81 -7.74
N THR A 103 -5.16 -1.60 -7.25
CA THR A 103 -4.11 -0.71 -7.79
C THR A 103 -2.72 -1.10 -7.28
N VAL A 104 -2.60 -1.42 -5.98
CA VAL A 104 -1.31 -1.69 -5.32
C VAL A 104 -0.80 -3.11 -5.62
N VAL A 105 -1.67 -4.13 -5.54
CA VAL A 105 -1.27 -5.54 -5.67
C VAL A 105 -0.54 -5.84 -7.00
N PRO A 106 -1.00 -5.36 -8.18
CA PRO A 106 -0.27 -5.56 -9.44
C PRO A 106 1.14 -4.98 -9.45
N GLN A 107 1.40 -3.84 -8.79
CA GLN A 107 2.76 -3.28 -8.70
C GLN A 107 3.69 -4.18 -7.87
N MET A 108 3.15 -4.83 -6.84
CA MET A 108 3.89 -5.82 -6.05
C MET A 108 4.24 -7.06 -6.87
N ILE A 109 3.36 -7.44 -7.80
CA ILE A 109 3.60 -8.54 -8.75
C ILE A 109 4.59 -8.11 -9.84
N ALA A 110 4.47 -6.91 -10.42
CA ALA A 110 5.36 -6.45 -11.49
C ALA A 110 6.82 -6.28 -11.02
N THR A 111 7.02 -5.85 -9.77
CA THR A 111 8.36 -5.79 -9.15
C THR A 111 8.99 -7.19 -8.95
N GLN A 112 8.21 -8.28 -9.00
CA GLN A 112 8.70 -9.66 -9.01
C GLN A 112 9.45 -9.98 -10.30
N THR A 113 8.92 -9.59 -11.46
CA THR A 113 9.48 -9.93 -12.78
C THR A 113 10.80 -9.20 -13.04
N ARG A 114 10.85 -7.91 -12.67
CA ARG A 114 12.02 -7.04 -12.92
C ARG A 114 13.27 -7.48 -12.14
N ARG A 115 13.11 -7.95 -10.90
CA ARG A 115 14.23 -8.48 -10.09
C ARG A 115 14.75 -9.83 -10.58
N VAL A 116 13.88 -10.68 -11.13
CA VAL A 116 14.28 -11.99 -11.68
C VAL A 116 15.08 -11.83 -12.98
N GLN A 117 14.78 -10.83 -13.81
CA GLN A 117 15.56 -10.53 -15.01
C GLN A 117 16.91 -9.85 -14.69
N ALA A 118 16.97 -8.98 -13.69
CA ALA A 118 18.22 -8.33 -13.29
C ALA A 118 19.23 -9.29 -12.63
N ALA A 119 18.77 -10.36 -11.98
CA ALA A 119 19.63 -11.39 -11.40
C ALA A 119 20.10 -12.47 -12.40
N ARG A 120 19.65 -12.39 -13.66
CA ARG A 120 19.94 -13.36 -14.72
C ARG A 120 20.90 -12.83 -15.80
N ASN A 121 21.33 -11.58 -15.67
CA ASN A 121 22.29 -10.91 -16.56
C ASN A 121 23.62 -10.69 -15.84
#